data_AF-A0A7S2WFD4-F1
#
_entry.id   AF-A0A7S2WFD4-F1
#
_cell.length_a   1.000
_cell.length_b   1.000
_cell.length_c   1.000
_cell.angle_alpha   90.00
_cell.angle_beta   90.00
_cell.angle_gamma   90.00
#
_symmetry.space_group_name_H-M   'P 1'
#
loop_
_entity.id
_entity.type
_entity.pdbx_description
1 polymer ?
#
loop_
_entity_poly.entity_id
_entity_poly.type
_entity_poly.pdbx_seq_one_letter_code
_entity_poly.pdbx_strand_id
1 'polypeptide(L)'
;RRACSAGRYGSAAGETDPRCTGNCSAGYFCPEGSAQPSVRPCGGPDVYCPEGSSVPLPVPPGHWSVGSAGQRRDLQTFASIDIDQSGTIEVLEFVAWSGLPDDPDGEAWRLFAQFDEDLSGELDSREYALISDVLGASGERVDKNGEYGDRQAWRGTMETATSYLPCGPGTYCHGGVRLPCPKGHYGNATALASAECEGKCAPGFYCTVRSTSPRQFKCGSDAVFCQAGSPAPQPVREGYYTTGGTDDGTTRSG
;
A
#
# COMPACT_ATOMS: atom_id res chain seq x y z
N ARG A 1 10.15 -22.52 -42.57
CA ARG A 1 9.21 -21.80 -41.70
C ARG A 1 10.00 -21.32 -40.50
N ARG A 2 9.90 -20.05 -40.14
CA ARG A 2 10.61 -19.48 -38.99
C ARG A 2 9.56 -19.18 -37.92
N ALA A 3 9.79 -19.63 -36.69
CA ALA A 3 8.91 -19.28 -35.59
C ALA A 3 8.99 -17.77 -35.33
N CYS A 4 7.90 -17.19 -34.84
CA CYS A 4 7.90 -15.81 -34.38
C CYS A 4 8.84 -15.67 -33.20
N SER A 5 9.71 -14.65 -33.23
CA SER A 5 10.58 -14.35 -32.11
C SER A 5 9.75 -14.13 -30.84
N ALA A 6 10.29 -14.50 -29.68
CA ALA A 6 9.65 -14.20 -28.41
C ALA A 6 9.31 -12.70 -28.29
N GLY A 7 8.18 -12.38 -27.65
CA GLY A 7 7.60 -11.05 -27.60
C GLY A 7 6.68 -10.71 -28.78
N ARG A 8 6.62 -11.58 -29.81
CA ARG A 8 5.71 -11.46 -30.95
C ARG A 8 4.83 -12.69 -31.07
N TYR A 9 3.72 -12.53 -31.79
CA TYR A 9 2.83 -13.64 -32.14
C TYR A 9 2.51 -13.67 -33.64
N GLY A 10 2.23 -14.87 -34.16
CA GLY A 10 1.80 -15.10 -35.54
C GLY A 10 0.50 -15.90 -35.60
N SER A 11 -0.58 -15.31 -36.09
CA SER A 11 -1.88 -15.97 -36.21
C SER A 11 -2.01 -16.84 -37.46
N ALA A 12 -1.18 -16.60 -38.49
CA ALA A 12 -1.19 -17.36 -39.73
C ALA A 12 -0.18 -18.51 -39.74
N ALA A 13 -0.64 -19.72 -40.11
CA ALA A 13 0.24 -20.88 -40.25
C ALA A 13 1.19 -20.71 -41.44
N GLY A 14 2.50 -20.74 -41.17
CA GLY A 14 3.52 -20.64 -42.21
C GLY A 14 3.91 -19.21 -42.61
N GLU A 15 3.54 -18.21 -41.80
CA GLU A 15 4.01 -16.82 -41.93
C GLU A 15 5.54 -16.78 -42.10
N THR A 16 6.02 -16.02 -43.09
CA THR A 16 7.45 -15.85 -43.40
C THR A 16 7.97 -14.46 -43.04
N ASP A 17 7.08 -13.50 -42.74
CA ASP A 17 7.49 -12.17 -42.27
C ASP A 17 8.09 -12.30 -40.86
N PRO A 18 9.37 -11.90 -40.64
CA PRO A 18 10.00 -11.94 -39.33
C PRO A 18 9.32 -11.01 -38.29
N ARG A 19 8.45 -10.09 -38.72
CA ARG A 19 7.63 -9.24 -37.83
C ARG A 19 6.38 -9.94 -37.32
N CYS A 20 6.03 -11.09 -37.91
CA CYS A 20 4.81 -11.84 -37.64
C CYS A 20 3.54 -10.99 -37.73
N THR A 21 2.48 -11.39 -37.03
CA THR A 21 1.21 -10.65 -37.01
C THR A 21 1.29 -9.40 -36.12
N GLY A 22 1.96 -9.50 -34.97
CA GLY A 22 2.06 -8.37 -34.05
C GLY A 22 2.87 -8.65 -32.78
N ASN A 23 2.91 -7.66 -31.89
CA ASN A 23 3.52 -7.78 -30.58
C ASN A 23 2.59 -8.50 -29.60
N CYS A 24 3.17 -9.09 -28.56
CA CYS A 24 2.40 -9.59 -27.42
C CYS A 24 1.63 -8.44 -26.73
N SER A 25 0.40 -8.67 -26.28
CA SER A 25 -0.39 -7.67 -25.55
C SER A 25 0.25 -7.36 -24.18
N ALA A 26 0.15 -6.10 -23.75
CA ALA A 26 0.54 -5.73 -22.38
C ALA A 26 -0.26 -6.55 -21.34
N GLY A 27 0.38 -6.90 -20.22
CA GLY A 27 -0.17 -7.81 -19.22
C GLY A 27 0.01 -9.29 -19.57
N TYR A 28 0.65 -9.59 -20.71
CA TYR A 28 0.95 -10.95 -21.15
C TYR A 28 2.40 -11.04 -21.65
N PHE A 29 2.92 -12.27 -21.73
CA PHE A 29 4.19 -12.55 -22.38
C PHE A 29 4.09 -13.70 -23.37
N CYS A 30 4.88 -13.61 -24.44
CA CYS A 30 4.82 -14.51 -25.58
C CYS A 30 6.19 -15.19 -25.78
N PRO A 31 6.35 -16.47 -25.43
CA PRO A 31 7.51 -17.25 -25.82
C PRO A 31 7.66 -17.37 -27.35
N GLU A 32 8.81 -17.84 -27.82
CA GLU A 32 9.03 -18.07 -29.25
C GLU A 32 7.95 -19.00 -29.85
N GLY A 33 7.43 -18.64 -31.03
CA GLY A 33 6.39 -19.41 -31.72
C GLY A 33 4.97 -19.18 -31.21
N SER A 34 4.73 -18.17 -30.38
CA SER A 34 3.39 -17.82 -29.91
C SER A 34 2.43 -17.51 -31.07
N ALA A 35 1.20 -18.01 -30.97
CA ALA A 35 0.18 -17.84 -32.01
C ALA A 35 -0.89 -16.77 -31.70
N GLN A 36 -0.90 -16.25 -30.46
CA GLN A 36 -1.86 -15.26 -29.98
C GLN A 36 -1.13 -14.18 -29.18
N PRO A 37 -1.68 -12.96 -29.06
CA PRO A 37 -1.03 -11.89 -28.33
C PRO A 37 -1.15 -12.01 -26.81
N SER A 38 -2.02 -12.87 -26.29
CA SER A 38 -2.33 -13.01 -24.86
C SER A 38 -2.14 -14.45 -24.35
N VAL A 39 -1.07 -15.13 -24.78
CA VAL A 39 -0.84 -16.56 -24.49
C VAL A 39 -0.62 -16.84 -23.00
N ARG A 40 0.21 -16.04 -22.33
CA ARG A 40 0.56 -16.26 -20.92
C ARG A 40 0.34 -14.97 -20.12
N PRO A 41 -0.59 -14.96 -19.15
CA PRO A 41 -0.78 -13.80 -18.30
C PRO A 41 0.52 -13.53 -17.51
N CYS A 42 0.74 -12.25 -17.26
CA CYS A 42 1.91 -11.74 -16.58
C CYS A 42 1.46 -10.76 -15.52
N GLY A 43 1.66 -11.13 -14.26
CA GLY A 43 1.11 -10.39 -13.16
C GLY A 43 1.52 -11.02 -11.84
N GLY A 44 1.50 -10.21 -10.79
CA GLY A 44 2.13 -10.47 -9.51
C GLY A 44 2.66 -9.15 -8.95
N PRO A 45 2.92 -9.06 -7.63
CA PRO A 45 3.36 -7.81 -7.03
C PRO A 45 4.70 -7.34 -7.62
N ASP A 46 5.61 -8.27 -7.88
CA ASP A 46 7.01 -8.04 -8.23
C ASP A 46 7.32 -8.13 -9.73
N VAL A 47 6.32 -8.30 -10.60
CA VAL A 47 6.53 -8.40 -12.05
C VAL A 47 5.51 -7.60 -12.86
N TYR A 48 5.92 -7.17 -14.05
CA TYR A 48 5.05 -6.53 -15.03
C TYR A 48 5.44 -6.91 -16.46
N CYS A 49 4.50 -6.77 -17.40
CA CYS A 49 4.72 -7.02 -18.82
C CYS A 49 4.17 -5.88 -19.69
N PRO A 50 5.03 -4.98 -20.20
CA PRO A 50 4.62 -4.06 -21.25
C PRO A 50 4.34 -4.80 -22.57
N GLU A 51 3.75 -4.11 -23.55
CA GLU A 51 3.53 -4.67 -24.89
C GLU A 51 4.84 -5.22 -25.49
N GLY A 52 4.77 -6.41 -26.09
CA GLY A 52 5.92 -7.08 -26.69
C GLY A 52 6.79 -7.88 -25.72
N SER A 53 6.35 -8.09 -24.48
CA SER A 53 7.11 -8.88 -23.50
C SER A 53 7.27 -10.33 -23.93
N SER A 54 8.52 -10.80 -23.92
CA SER A 54 8.87 -12.22 -24.14
C SER A 54 8.91 -13.02 -22.85
N VAL A 55 9.09 -12.33 -21.72
CA VAL A 55 9.15 -12.85 -20.34
C VAL A 55 8.66 -11.76 -19.37
N PRO A 56 8.24 -12.12 -18.15
CA PRO A 56 7.97 -11.16 -17.08
C PRO A 56 9.21 -10.32 -16.71
N LEU A 57 9.01 -9.02 -16.50
CA LEU A 57 10.06 -8.10 -16.08
C LEU A 57 9.92 -7.79 -14.58
N PRO A 58 11.02 -7.75 -13.80
CA PRO A 58 10.95 -7.43 -12.39
C PRO A 58 10.58 -5.96 -12.17
N VAL A 59 9.73 -5.70 -11.17
CA VAL A 59 9.43 -4.36 -10.69
C VAL A 59 10.66 -3.82 -9.92
N PRO A 60 11.14 -2.60 -10.22
CA PRO A 60 12.28 -2.02 -9.52
C PRO A 60 11.99 -1.81 -8.02
N PRO A 61 13.02 -1.80 -7.14
CA PRO A 61 12.85 -1.39 -5.75
C PRO A 61 12.16 -0.02 -5.65
N GLY A 62 11.30 0.17 -4.65
CA GLY A 62 10.56 1.41 -4.51
C GLY A 62 9.34 1.54 -5.44
N HIS A 63 9.04 0.52 -6.24
CA HIS A 63 7.89 0.52 -7.14
C HIS A 63 6.97 -0.66 -6.88
N TRP A 64 5.73 -0.54 -7.35
CA TRP A 64 4.70 -1.58 -7.29
C TRP A 64 4.08 -1.78 -8.68
N SER A 65 3.68 -3.01 -9.00
CA SER A 65 3.07 -3.36 -10.29
C SER A 65 1.67 -2.74 -10.44
N VAL A 66 1.34 -2.25 -11.65
CA VAL A 66 -0.01 -1.80 -12.02
C VAL A 66 -0.45 -2.46 -13.33
N GLY A 67 -1.76 -2.52 -13.59
CA GLY A 67 -2.33 -3.40 -14.60
C GLY A 67 -3.83 -3.21 -14.78
N SER A 68 -4.43 -3.99 -15.69
CA SER A 68 -5.79 -3.74 -16.19
C SER A 68 -6.88 -4.64 -15.61
N ALA A 69 -6.58 -5.61 -14.74
CA ALA A 69 -7.64 -6.38 -14.08
C ALA A 69 -7.21 -7.02 -12.75
N GLY A 70 -7.92 -6.62 -11.70
CA GLY A 70 -8.03 -7.29 -10.42
C GLY A 70 -9.10 -6.51 -9.64
N GLN A 71 -10.28 -7.10 -9.41
CA GLN A 71 -11.25 -6.51 -8.49
C GLN A 71 -10.51 -6.24 -7.18
N ARG A 72 -10.36 -4.96 -6.82
CA ARG A 72 -9.85 -4.59 -5.50
C ARG A 72 -10.76 -5.25 -4.48
N ARG A 73 -10.25 -6.19 -3.68
CA ARG A 73 -10.98 -6.74 -2.53
C ARG A 73 -11.45 -5.60 -1.62
N ASP A 74 -10.72 -4.50 -1.61
CA ASP A 74 -11.05 -3.23 -0.97
C ASP A 74 -12.44 -2.71 -1.36
N LEU A 75 -12.93 -2.94 -2.59
CA LEU A 75 -14.27 -2.50 -3.01
C LEU A 75 -15.40 -3.34 -2.38
N GLN A 76 -15.14 -4.61 -2.06
CA GLN A 76 -16.11 -5.45 -1.35
C GLN A 76 -16.16 -5.09 0.14
N THR A 77 -15.02 -4.75 0.74
CA THR A 77 -14.96 -4.26 2.12
C THR A 77 -15.53 -2.84 2.22
N PHE A 78 -15.21 -1.96 1.27
CA PHE A 78 -15.76 -0.61 1.17
C PHE A 78 -17.29 -0.64 1.18
N ALA A 79 -17.90 -1.46 0.31
CA ALA A 79 -19.35 -1.63 0.24
C ALA A 79 -19.98 -2.31 1.48
N SER A 80 -19.17 -2.88 2.38
CA SER A 80 -19.66 -3.40 3.67
C SER A 80 -19.59 -2.39 4.81
N ILE A 81 -18.86 -1.28 4.60
CA ILE A 81 -18.68 -0.20 5.56
C ILE A 81 -19.56 1.00 5.20
N ASP A 82 -19.67 1.31 3.91
CA ASP A 82 -20.65 2.25 3.32
C ASP A 82 -22.06 1.64 3.47
N ILE A 83 -22.65 1.83 4.65
CA ILE A 83 -23.92 1.22 5.07
C ILE A 83 -25.07 1.89 4.34
N ASP A 84 -24.97 3.19 4.11
CA ASP A 84 -26.01 3.98 3.45
C ASP A 84 -25.90 4.01 1.92
N GLN A 85 -24.82 3.43 1.35
CA GLN A 85 -24.53 3.34 -0.08
C GLN A 85 -24.37 4.72 -0.73
N SER A 86 -23.89 5.69 0.03
CA SER A 86 -23.54 7.03 -0.45
C SER A 86 -22.40 7.01 -1.47
N GLY A 87 -21.57 5.96 -1.44
CA GLY A 87 -20.37 5.83 -2.27
C GLY A 87 -19.13 6.46 -1.64
N THR A 88 -19.23 6.94 -0.40
CA THR A 88 -18.15 7.37 0.48
C THR A 88 -18.34 6.70 1.85
N ILE A 89 -17.31 6.72 2.71
CA ILE A 89 -17.40 6.23 4.08
C ILE A 89 -17.35 7.42 5.02
N GLU A 90 -18.40 7.60 5.81
CA GLU A 90 -18.47 8.64 6.83
C GLU A 90 -17.69 8.23 8.08
N VAL A 91 -17.26 9.20 8.90
CA VAL A 91 -16.49 8.90 10.11
C VAL A 91 -17.23 7.97 11.08
N LEU A 92 -18.56 8.07 11.16
CA LEU A 92 -19.37 7.21 12.02
C LEU A 92 -19.41 5.77 11.52
N GLU A 93 -19.43 5.56 10.20
CA GLU A 93 -19.33 4.23 9.59
C GLU A 93 -17.94 3.61 9.85
N PHE A 94 -16.89 4.42 9.68
CA PHE A 94 -15.52 4.00 9.97
C PHE A 94 -15.31 3.63 11.45
N VAL A 95 -15.83 4.45 12.38
CA VAL A 95 -15.76 4.20 13.83
C VAL A 95 -16.50 2.90 14.17
N ALA A 96 -17.73 2.73 13.66
CA ALA A 96 -18.54 1.54 13.90
C ALA A 96 -17.85 0.27 13.38
N TRP A 97 -17.19 0.34 12.21
CA TRP A 97 -16.48 -0.79 11.63
C TRP A 97 -15.15 -1.09 12.34
N SER A 98 -14.37 -0.06 12.69
CA SER A 98 -13.04 -0.22 13.30
C SER A 98 -13.07 -0.81 14.72
N GLY A 99 -14.21 -0.71 15.41
CA GLY A 99 -14.37 -1.13 16.80
C GLY A 99 -13.60 -0.28 17.81
N LEU A 100 -13.08 0.88 17.38
CA LEU A 100 -12.43 1.86 18.22
C LEU A 100 -13.46 2.78 18.90
N PRO A 101 -13.13 3.41 20.05
CA PRO A 101 -14.03 4.35 20.71
C PRO A 101 -14.37 5.56 19.82
N ASP A 102 -15.63 6.00 19.89
CA ASP A 102 -16.07 7.26 19.29
C ASP A 102 -15.61 8.44 20.15
N ASP A 103 -14.38 8.88 19.91
CA ASP A 103 -13.75 10.03 20.55
C ASP A 103 -13.13 10.92 19.46
N PRO A 104 -13.59 12.17 19.28
CA PRO A 104 -13.05 13.11 18.30
C PRO A 104 -11.54 13.35 18.41
N ASP A 105 -10.97 13.20 19.60
CA ASP A 105 -9.52 13.30 19.84
C ASP A 105 -8.82 11.92 19.85
N GLY A 106 -9.57 10.86 19.61
CA GLY A 106 -9.18 9.46 19.69
C GLY A 106 -8.51 8.90 18.43
N GLU A 107 -8.15 7.61 18.48
CA GLU A 107 -7.38 6.94 17.43
C GLU A 107 -8.18 6.79 16.12
N ALA A 108 -9.48 6.49 16.20
CA ALA A 108 -10.34 6.33 15.03
C ALA A 108 -10.44 7.61 14.20
N TRP A 109 -10.71 8.73 14.87
CA TRP A 109 -10.82 10.04 14.25
C TRP A 109 -9.49 10.54 13.68
N ARG A 110 -8.37 10.29 14.37
CA ARG A 110 -7.01 10.59 13.85
C ARG A 110 -6.65 9.76 12.64
N LEU A 111 -7.04 8.47 12.60
CA LEU A 111 -6.85 7.62 11.44
C LEU A 111 -7.73 8.10 10.28
N PHE A 112 -9.01 8.34 10.52
CA PHE A 112 -9.93 8.86 9.50
C PHE A 112 -9.38 10.13 8.85
N ALA A 113 -9.06 11.15 9.65
CA ALA A 113 -8.52 12.43 9.18
C ALA A 113 -7.12 12.31 8.52
N GLN A 114 -6.40 11.21 8.76
CA GLN A 114 -5.12 10.95 8.10
C GLN A 114 -5.29 10.42 6.67
N PHE A 115 -6.41 9.74 6.39
CA PHE A 115 -6.68 9.14 5.08
C PHE A 115 -7.64 9.95 4.21
N ASP A 116 -8.39 10.88 4.81
CA ASP A 116 -9.12 11.96 4.13
C ASP A 116 -8.13 12.99 3.58
N GLU A 117 -7.63 12.76 2.36
CA GLU A 117 -6.58 13.56 1.72
C GLU A 117 -7.09 14.93 1.26
N ASP A 118 -8.38 15.01 0.90
CA ASP A 118 -9.00 16.24 0.41
C ASP A 118 -9.78 17.03 1.48
N LEU A 119 -9.81 16.52 2.72
CA LEU A 119 -10.48 17.10 3.88
C LEU A 119 -11.99 17.26 3.66
N SER A 120 -12.59 16.34 2.93
CA SER A 120 -14.03 16.31 2.66
C SER A 120 -14.85 15.90 3.89
N GLY A 121 -14.22 15.27 4.88
CA GLY A 121 -14.91 14.65 6.01
C GLY A 121 -15.52 13.29 5.69
N GLU A 122 -15.20 12.76 4.52
CA GLU A 122 -15.63 11.47 3.99
C GLU A 122 -14.41 10.71 3.45
N LEU A 123 -14.48 9.39 3.34
CA LEU A 123 -13.43 8.59 2.71
C LEU A 123 -13.95 7.99 1.41
N ASP A 124 -13.39 8.39 0.28
CA ASP A 124 -13.72 7.80 -1.01
C ASP A 124 -13.08 6.41 -1.20
N SER A 125 -13.47 5.70 -2.27
CA SER A 125 -12.94 4.36 -2.57
C SER A 125 -11.42 4.28 -2.77
N ARG A 126 -10.75 5.39 -3.06
CA ARG A 126 -9.28 5.50 -3.22
C ARG A 126 -8.62 5.75 -1.87
N GLU A 127 -9.22 6.59 -1.03
CA GLU A 127 -8.78 6.86 0.34
C GLU A 127 -8.94 5.63 1.23
N TYR A 128 -10.08 4.95 1.13
CA TYR A 128 -10.31 3.69 1.83
C TYR A 128 -9.36 2.57 1.36
N ALA A 129 -9.00 2.53 0.07
CA ALA A 129 -8.02 1.56 -0.40
C ALA A 129 -6.66 1.71 0.32
N LEU A 130 -6.30 2.93 0.72
CA LEU A 130 -5.10 3.19 1.52
C LEU A 130 -5.25 2.69 2.96
N ILE A 131 -6.45 2.79 3.54
CA ILE A 131 -6.77 2.20 4.84
C ILE A 131 -6.70 0.67 4.79
N SER A 132 -7.24 0.05 3.73
CA SER A 132 -7.21 -1.40 3.53
C SER A 132 -5.77 -1.94 3.46
N ASP A 133 -4.89 -1.23 2.74
CA ASP A 133 -3.45 -1.52 2.67
C ASP A 133 -2.78 -1.43 4.07
N VAL A 134 -3.26 -0.56 4.94
CA VAL A 134 -2.69 -0.27 6.27
C VAL A 134 -3.19 -1.22 7.37
N LEU A 135 -4.48 -1.55 7.35
CA LEU A 135 -5.13 -2.39 8.36
C LEU A 135 -5.03 -3.89 8.05
N GLY A 136 -4.40 -4.28 6.93
CA GLY A 136 -4.39 -5.67 6.48
C GLY A 136 -5.79 -6.20 6.18
N ALA A 137 -6.73 -5.30 5.85
CA ALA A 137 -8.12 -5.65 5.54
C ALA A 137 -8.27 -6.31 4.16
N SER A 138 -7.16 -6.67 3.52
CA SER A 138 -7.10 -7.60 2.39
C SER A 138 -7.34 -9.07 2.79
N GLY A 139 -8.10 -9.31 3.86
CA GLY A 139 -8.68 -10.61 4.18
C GLY A 139 -7.63 -11.70 4.40
N GLU A 140 -6.98 -11.66 5.56
CA GLU A 140 -6.31 -12.82 6.14
C GLU A 140 -7.37 -13.91 6.39
N ARG A 141 -7.45 -14.92 5.52
CA ARG A 141 -8.12 -16.17 5.89
C ARG A 141 -7.19 -16.96 6.79
N VAL A 142 -7.40 -16.87 8.10
CA VAL A 142 -7.01 -17.94 9.02
C VAL A 142 -7.85 -19.15 8.63
N ASP A 143 -7.22 -20.24 8.20
CA ASP A 143 -7.95 -21.48 8.00
C ASP A 143 -8.51 -21.99 9.35
N LYS A 144 -9.47 -22.92 9.31
CA LYS A 144 -10.12 -23.42 10.53
C LYS A 144 -9.17 -24.17 11.49
N ASN A 145 -7.89 -24.27 11.16
CA ASN A 145 -6.92 -25.11 11.84
C ASN A 145 -5.77 -24.30 12.49
N GLY A 146 -5.68 -22.98 12.26
CA GLY A 146 -4.74 -22.11 12.96
C GLY A 146 -3.26 -22.43 12.66
N GLU A 147 -2.97 -22.88 11.43
CA GLU A 147 -1.61 -23.19 10.99
C GLU A 147 -1.03 -22.03 10.15
N TYR A 148 0.21 -21.61 10.44
CA TYR A 148 0.91 -20.52 9.72
C TYR A 148 1.34 -21.02 8.33
N GLY A 149 0.38 -21.09 7.40
CA GLY A 149 0.51 -21.66 6.05
C GLY A 149 1.23 -20.75 5.06
N ASP A 150 2.36 -21.26 4.56
CA ASP A 150 3.13 -20.88 3.38
C ASP A 150 2.53 -19.83 2.40
N ARG A 151 3.14 -18.63 2.34
CA ARG A 151 3.42 -17.74 1.17
C ARG A 151 2.47 -17.67 -0.05
N GLN A 152 1.24 -18.18 -0.01
CA GLN A 152 0.30 -18.30 -1.14
C GLN A 152 -1.00 -17.53 -0.91
N ALA A 153 -1.04 -16.64 0.10
CA ALA A 153 -2.24 -15.88 0.46
C ALA A 153 -2.36 -14.48 -0.18
N TRP A 154 -1.53 -14.11 -1.16
CA TRP A 154 -1.75 -12.88 -1.96
C TRP A 154 -2.73 -13.12 -3.13
N ARG A 155 -3.90 -13.72 -2.89
CA ARG A 155 -4.94 -13.97 -3.94
C ARG A 155 -5.75 -12.71 -4.28
N GLY A 156 -5.06 -11.57 -4.36
CA GLY A 156 -5.47 -10.32 -4.98
C GLY A 156 -4.41 -9.85 -5.99
N THR A 157 -3.59 -10.76 -6.53
CA THR A 157 -2.61 -10.42 -7.56
C THR A 157 -3.31 -9.84 -8.77
N MET A 158 -2.81 -8.69 -9.22
CA MET A 158 -3.00 -8.20 -10.57
C MET A 158 -2.61 -9.31 -11.55
N GLU A 159 -3.57 -9.99 -12.18
CA GLU A 159 -3.30 -11.14 -13.06
C GLU A 159 -2.59 -10.70 -14.36
N THR A 160 -2.78 -9.43 -14.73
CA THR A 160 -2.23 -8.79 -15.93
C THR A 160 -1.63 -7.43 -15.57
N ALA A 161 -0.42 -7.43 -15.01
CA ALA A 161 0.37 -6.23 -14.74
C ALA A 161 1.00 -5.71 -16.05
N THR A 162 0.72 -4.46 -16.40
CA THR A 162 1.13 -3.82 -17.65
C THR A 162 2.28 -2.83 -17.45
N SER A 163 2.39 -2.23 -16.26
CA SER A 163 3.45 -1.28 -15.90
C SER A 163 3.70 -1.30 -14.39
N TYR A 164 4.40 -0.29 -13.88
CA TYR A 164 4.66 -0.11 -12.46
C TYR A 164 4.63 1.38 -12.13
N LEU A 165 4.44 1.71 -10.84
CA LEU A 165 4.46 3.08 -10.34
C LEU A 165 5.37 3.19 -9.10
N PRO A 166 6.02 4.34 -8.87
CA PRO A 166 6.77 4.56 -7.64
C PRO A 166 5.80 4.63 -6.46
N CYS A 167 6.26 4.18 -5.29
CA CYS A 167 5.59 4.49 -4.03
C CYS A 167 5.59 6.00 -3.80
N GLY A 168 4.46 6.53 -3.31
CA GLY A 168 4.30 7.95 -2.99
C GLY A 168 4.72 8.27 -1.54
N PRO A 169 4.65 9.55 -1.14
CA PRO A 169 4.83 9.96 0.25
C PRO A 169 3.98 9.12 1.21
N GLY A 170 4.53 8.84 2.39
CA GLY A 170 3.93 8.02 3.43
C GLY A 170 3.95 6.53 3.11
N THR A 171 4.53 6.09 1.98
CA THR A 171 4.57 4.69 1.58
C THR A 171 5.96 4.25 1.14
N TYR A 172 6.23 2.97 1.25
CA TYR A 172 7.41 2.31 0.69
C TYR A 172 7.00 1.03 -0.04
N CYS A 173 7.80 0.61 -1.00
CA CYS A 173 7.51 -0.50 -1.88
C CYS A 173 8.60 -1.56 -1.74
N HIS A 174 8.22 -2.73 -1.24
CA HIS A 174 9.12 -3.87 -1.08
C HIS A 174 8.53 -5.11 -1.75
N GLY A 175 9.33 -5.81 -2.56
CA GLY A 175 8.84 -6.95 -3.33
C GLY A 175 7.67 -6.59 -4.26
N GLY A 176 7.64 -5.36 -4.76
CA GLY A 176 6.57 -4.89 -5.65
C GLY A 176 5.21 -4.63 -4.99
N VAL A 177 5.14 -4.71 -3.65
CA VAL A 177 3.96 -4.36 -2.85
C VAL A 177 4.13 -2.96 -2.28
N ARG A 178 3.11 -2.12 -2.42
CA ARG A 178 3.02 -0.82 -1.74
C ARG A 178 2.58 -1.01 -0.29
N LEU A 179 3.34 -0.46 0.65
CA LEU A 179 3.13 -0.58 2.09
C LEU A 179 3.21 0.82 2.72
N PRO A 180 2.42 1.13 3.75
CA PRO A 180 2.56 2.40 4.48
C PRO A 180 3.86 2.43 5.27
N CYS A 181 4.44 3.61 5.47
CA CYS A 181 5.46 3.79 6.50
C CYS A 181 4.92 3.33 7.85
N PRO A 182 5.63 2.46 8.59
CA PRO A 182 5.14 1.97 9.85
C PRO A 182 5.07 3.10 10.89
N LYS A 183 4.21 2.94 11.90
CA LYS A 183 4.14 3.85 13.04
C LYS A 183 5.53 4.08 13.66
N GLY A 184 5.82 5.32 14.02
CA GLY A 184 7.16 5.74 14.47
C GLY A 184 8.14 6.07 13.32
N HIS A 185 7.79 5.81 12.05
CA HIS A 185 8.58 6.19 10.89
C HIS A 185 7.80 7.14 9.96
N TYR A 186 8.54 8.01 9.27
CA TYR A 186 8.00 8.92 8.28
C TYR A 186 8.73 8.78 6.94
N GLY A 187 8.05 9.19 5.86
CA GLY A 187 8.65 9.32 4.53
C GLY A 187 7.86 10.31 3.67
N ASN A 188 8.51 11.35 3.16
CA ASN A 188 7.95 12.32 2.23
C ASN A 188 8.42 12.10 0.77
N ALA A 189 9.46 11.28 0.59
CA ALA A 189 10.05 10.95 -0.69
C ALA A 189 9.20 9.93 -1.45
N THR A 190 9.38 9.91 -2.77
CA THR A 190 8.86 8.86 -3.64
C THR A 190 9.85 7.73 -3.77
N ALA A 191 9.36 6.56 -4.18
CA ALA A 191 10.14 5.35 -4.43
C ALA A 191 10.97 4.84 -3.23
N LEU A 192 10.49 5.05 -2.01
CA LEU A 192 11.06 4.42 -0.82
C LEU A 192 10.91 2.89 -0.91
N ALA A 193 11.94 2.14 -0.51
CA ALA A 193 11.99 0.68 -0.72
C ALA A 193 12.07 -0.15 0.57
N SER A 194 12.02 0.48 1.75
CA SER A 194 12.09 -0.23 3.03
C SER A 194 11.22 0.39 4.10
N ALA A 195 10.92 -0.42 5.11
CA ALA A 195 10.06 -0.06 6.24
C ALA A 195 10.64 1.04 7.13
N GLU A 196 11.94 1.32 7.02
CA GLU A 196 12.57 2.46 7.68
C GLU A 196 12.10 3.79 7.10
N CYS A 197 11.49 3.77 5.90
CA CYS A 197 11.12 4.95 5.12
C CYS A 197 12.30 5.93 5.01
N GLU A 198 12.11 7.21 5.32
CA GLU A 198 13.22 8.16 5.42
C GLU A 198 13.85 8.16 6.81
N GLY A 199 13.07 7.84 7.84
CA GLY A 199 13.59 7.74 9.18
C GLY A 199 12.52 7.73 10.26
N LYS A 200 13.00 7.83 11.49
CA LYS A 200 12.18 7.86 12.70
C LYS A 200 11.61 9.25 12.93
N CYS A 201 10.43 9.32 13.52
CA CYS A 201 9.86 10.58 13.95
C CYS A 201 10.70 11.24 15.06
N ALA A 202 10.67 12.57 15.11
CA ALA A 202 11.53 13.37 15.97
C ALA A 202 11.17 13.18 17.46
N PRO A 203 12.14 13.27 18.38
CA PRO A 203 11.84 13.34 19.81
C PRO A 203 10.93 14.53 20.12
N GLY A 204 10.01 14.36 21.07
CA GLY A 204 8.92 15.30 21.34
C GLY A 204 7.72 15.17 20.38
N PHE A 205 7.78 14.22 19.44
CA PHE A 205 6.72 13.93 18.50
C PHE A 205 6.50 12.41 18.39
N TYR A 206 5.29 12.03 18.01
CA TYR A 206 4.99 10.69 17.54
C TYR A 206 4.36 10.77 16.16
N CYS A 207 4.37 9.64 15.47
CA CYS A 207 3.72 9.52 14.19
C CYS A 207 3.06 8.16 14.03
N THR A 208 1.91 8.18 13.39
CA THR A 208 1.14 6.98 13.05
C THR A 208 1.66 6.38 11.75
N VAL A 209 1.02 5.31 11.31
CA VAL A 209 1.23 4.74 9.97
C VAL A 209 1.11 5.82 8.88
N ARG A 210 1.81 5.65 7.75
CA ARG A 210 1.75 6.55 6.59
C ARG A 210 2.18 8.00 6.86
N SER A 211 2.97 8.25 7.91
CA SER A 211 3.44 9.60 8.20
C SER A 211 4.36 10.15 7.10
N THR A 212 4.14 11.40 6.71
CA THR A 212 5.02 12.15 5.79
C THR A 212 5.92 13.13 6.53
N SER A 213 5.80 13.24 7.86
CA SER A 213 6.49 14.25 8.65
C SER A 213 7.10 13.64 9.92
N PRO A 214 8.38 13.95 10.25
CA PRO A 214 8.95 13.55 11.53
C PRO A 214 8.28 14.23 12.73
N ARG A 215 7.45 15.25 12.50
CA ARG A 215 6.81 16.08 13.53
C ARG A 215 5.28 16.03 13.44
N GLN A 216 4.71 14.91 13.00
CA GLN A 216 3.28 14.77 12.73
C GLN A 216 2.40 15.17 13.92
N PHE A 217 2.63 14.59 15.10
CA PHE A 217 1.88 14.93 16.31
C PHE A 217 2.82 15.34 17.43
N LYS A 218 2.60 16.53 17.99
CA LYS A 218 3.29 16.98 19.21
C LYS A 218 2.98 16.04 20.37
N CYS A 219 3.96 15.79 21.21
CA CYS A 219 3.81 14.93 22.37
C CYS A 219 4.65 15.43 23.53
N GLY A 220 4.01 15.60 24.67
CA GLY A 220 4.66 15.96 25.92
C GLY A 220 3.70 16.59 26.91
N SER A 221 3.68 16.06 28.12
CA SER A 221 3.08 16.69 29.31
C SER A 221 3.86 16.26 30.55
N ASP A 222 3.45 16.71 31.72
CA ASP A 222 3.95 16.16 32.99
C ASP A 222 3.76 14.64 33.11
N ALA A 223 2.78 14.06 32.40
CA ALA A 223 2.44 12.64 32.42
C ALA A 223 2.96 11.82 31.22
N VAL A 224 3.34 12.43 30.09
CA VAL A 224 3.77 11.70 28.89
C VAL A 224 4.99 12.30 28.19
N PHE A 225 5.75 11.45 27.50
CA PHE A 225 6.90 11.84 26.66
C PHE A 225 6.97 11.00 25.37
N CYS A 226 7.72 11.48 24.39
CA CYS A 226 7.97 10.77 23.13
C CYS A 226 9.44 10.84 22.74
N GLN A 227 10.14 9.71 22.79
CA GLN A 227 11.47 9.56 22.21
C GLN A 227 11.42 9.47 20.68
N ALA A 228 12.58 9.54 20.02
CA ALA A 228 12.67 9.37 18.57
C ALA A 228 12.04 8.03 18.12
N GLY A 229 11.16 8.10 17.13
CA GLY A 229 10.42 6.96 16.61
C GLY A 229 9.27 6.48 17.49
N SER A 230 8.76 7.32 18.39
CA SER A 230 7.57 6.97 19.17
C SER A 230 6.36 6.78 18.24
N PRO A 231 5.62 5.67 18.36
CA PRO A 231 4.38 5.46 17.63
C PRO A 231 3.15 6.07 18.31
N ALA A 232 3.27 6.40 19.61
CA ALA A 232 2.24 7.00 20.45
C ALA A 232 2.91 7.65 21.69
N PRO A 233 2.22 8.53 22.44
CA PRO A 233 2.67 9.03 23.73
C PRO A 233 2.97 7.92 24.74
N GLN A 234 4.12 8.00 25.41
CA GLN A 234 4.52 7.04 26.44
C GLN A 234 4.27 7.63 27.83
N PRO A 235 3.61 6.92 28.74
CA PRO A 235 3.37 7.40 30.09
C PRO A 235 4.68 7.45 30.89
N VAL A 236 4.85 8.50 31.68
CA VAL A 236 5.91 8.58 32.68
C VAL A 236 5.63 7.58 33.81
N ARG A 237 6.69 6.97 34.33
CA ARG A 237 6.58 6.09 35.51
C ARG A 237 6.30 6.93 36.76
N GLU A 238 5.57 6.35 37.71
CA GLU A 238 5.37 6.97 39.01
C GLU A 238 6.72 7.29 39.67
N GLY A 239 6.85 8.49 40.23
CA GLY A 239 8.09 8.99 40.83
C GLY A 239 9.11 9.58 39.84
N TYR A 240 8.79 9.63 38.54
CA TYR A 240 9.62 10.28 37.52
C TYR A 240 8.93 11.53 36.96
N TYR A 241 9.72 12.46 36.43
CA TYR A 241 9.23 13.64 35.71
C TYR A 241 9.77 13.60 34.29
N THR A 242 9.00 14.14 33.35
CA THR A 242 9.37 14.21 31.95
C THR A 242 10.29 15.41 31.68
N THR A 243 11.18 15.28 30.70
CA THR A 243 12.22 16.20 30.30
C THR A 243 12.27 16.39 28.78
N GLY A 244 12.98 17.43 28.33
CA GLY A 244 13.09 17.79 26.92
C GLY A 244 11.87 18.57 26.40
N GLY A 245 11.97 19.05 25.16
CA GLY A 245 10.98 19.91 24.52
C GLY A 245 11.61 21.07 23.74
N THR A 246 10.86 21.66 22.82
CA THR A 246 11.14 23.02 22.32
C THR A 246 10.83 24.05 23.41
N ASP A 247 11.40 25.25 23.31
CA ASP A 247 11.33 26.31 24.36
C ASP A 247 9.91 26.63 24.87
N ASP A 248 8.86 26.34 24.08
CA ASP A 248 7.46 26.56 24.44
C ASP A 248 6.83 25.46 25.35
N GLY A 249 7.58 24.43 25.76
CA GLY A 249 7.12 23.41 26.73
C GLY A 249 6.02 22.46 26.25
N THR A 250 5.63 22.52 24.97
CA THR A 250 4.55 21.72 24.36
C THR A 250 4.99 20.34 23.85
N THR A 251 6.28 20.01 23.96
CA THR A 251 6.85 18.72 23.57
C THR A 251 7.77 18.22 24.69
N ARG A 252 7.87 16.90 24.91
CA ARG A 252 8.76 16.26 25.89
C ARG A 252 9.29 14.94 25.33
N SER A 253 10.56 14.63 25.59
CA SER A 253 11.28 13.55 24.91
C SER A 253 11.87 12.46 25.81
N GLY A 254 11.79 12.60 27.12
CA GLY A 254 12.29 11.64 28.10
C GLY A 254 11.72 11.87 29.49
#